data_AF-A0A672P440-F1
#
_entry.id   AF-A0A672P440-F1
#
_cell.length_a   1.000
_cell.length_b   1.000
_cell.length_c   1.000
_cell.angle_alpha   90.00
_cell.angle_beta   90.00
_cell.angle_gamma   90.00
#
_symmetry.space_group_name_H-M   'P 1'
#
loop_
_entity.id
_entity.type
_entity.pdbx_description
1 polymer ?
#
loop_
_entity_poly.entity_id
_entity_poly.type
_entity_poly.pdbx_seq_one_letter_code
_entity_poly.pdbx_strand_id
1 'polypeptide(L)'
;MGTPGSGRKRAPIKDRFSAEDEALSSIAREAEARLAAKRAARAEARDIRMRELERQQKEKHGLVIIPEDTPNGDVSHESPTSGITVVTQEAAQVLESAGDGPLDVRLRKLADEKDELLSQIRKLKMQLEEERQKHSKIDSVYTEGERMENGTDLHFIEMQRDVNRQISEYKFKLSKAEQEMATMEQNVNRLEGQVSRYKSSADNAEKIEDELKAEKRKLQRELRTALDKIEEMEMTNNHLIKRLEKMKANRNALLSQQ
;
A
#
# COMPACT_ATOMS: atom_id res chain seq x y z
N MET A 1 -74.91 33.09 -37.55
CA MET A 1 -74.48 32.45 -36.29
C MET A 1 -73.03 32.02 -36.46
N GLY A 2 -72.06 32.83 -36.03
CA GLY A 2 -70.63 32.52 -36.11
C GLY A 2 -70.02 32.48 -34.71
N THR A 3 -69.34 31.38 -34.37
CA THR A 3 -68.74 31.10 -33.06
C THR A 3 -67.47 31.93 -32.82
N PRO A 4 -67.20 32.49 -31.62
CA PRO A 4 -65.95 33.19 -31.34
C PRO A 4 -64.82 32.20 -30.99
N GLY A 5 -63.68 32.36 -31.65
CA GLY A 5 -62.48 31.56 -31.41
C GLY A 5 -61.87 31.84 -30.03
N SER A 6 -61.63 30.77 -29.28
CA SER A 6 -60.97 30.78 -27.96
C SER A 6 -59.48 31.14 -28.10
N GLY A 7 -59.11 32.34 -27.66
CA GLY A 7 -57.73 32.80 -27.57
C GLY A 7 -56.94 32.05 -26.49
N ARG A 8 -55.96 31.26 -26.90
CA ARG A 8 -54.95 30.67 -25.99
C ARG A 8 -54.08 31.77 -25.39
N LYS A 9 -54.22 32.01 -24.08
CA LYS A 9 -53.28 32.82 -23.30
C LYS A 9 -51.91 32.12 -23.26
N ARG A 10 -50.86 32.78 -23.74
CA ARG A 10 -49.46 32.34 -23.56
C ARG A 10 -49.05 32.62 -22.12
N ALA A 11 -48.66 31.58 -21.38
CA ALA A 11 -48.04 31.73 -20.06
C ALA A 11 -46.66 32.40 -20.20
N PRO A 12 -46.25 33.24 -19.23
CA PRO A 12 -44.95 33.92 -19.27
C PRO A 12 -43.82 32.89 -19.14
N ILE A 13 -42.83 32.99 -20.03
CA ILE A 13 -41.66 32.08 -20.16
C ILE A 13 -40.70 32.15 -18.96
N LYS A 14 -40.99 32.96 -17.94
CA LYS A 14 -40.08 33.25 -16.81
C LYS A 14 -39.93 32.08 -15.81
N ASP A 15 -40.93 31.23 -15.64
CA ASP A 15 -40.88 30.13 -14.66
C ASP A 15 -40.13 28.89 -15.17
N ARG A 16 -39.96 28.73 -16.49
CA ARG A 16 -39.22 27.59 -17.07
C ARG A 16 -37.71 27.70 -16.84
N PHE A 17 -37.16 28.91 -16.94
CA PHE A 17 -35.75 29.16 -16.67
C PHE A 17 -35.38 28.88 -15.20
N SER A 18 -36.29 29.14 -14.25
CA SER A 18 -36.05 28.85 -12.83
C SER A 18 -36.00 27.35 -12.53
N ALA A 19 -36.91 26.55 -13.11
CA ALA A 19 -36.93 25.10 -12.90
C ALA A 19 -35.77 24.39 -13.60
N GLU A 20 -35.33 24.89 -14.76
CA GLU A 20 -34.14 24.40 -15.46
C GLU A 20 -32.86 24.73 -14.69
N ASP A 21 -32.73 25.94 -14.13
CA ASP A 21 -31.59 26.30 -13.28
C ASP A 21 -31.54 25.47 -11.98
N GLU A 22 -32.69 25.20 -11.36
CA GLU A 22 -32.78 24.32 -10.19
C GLU A 22 -32.36 22.88 -10.51
N ALA A 23 -32.80 22.35 -11.65
CA ALA A 23 -32.41 21.03 -12.12
C ALA A 23 -30.89 20.95 -12.39
N LEU A 24 -30.31 21.97 -13.04
CA LEU A 24 -28.87 22.05 -13.28
C LEU A 24 -28.08 22.14 -11.96
N SER A 25 -28.59 22.88 -10.98
CA SER A 25 -27.98 23.00 -9.66
C SER A 25 -28.02 21.68 -8.88
N SER A 26 -29.13 20.94 -8.97
CA SER A 26 -29.26 19.60 -8.39
C SER A 26 -28.29 18.60 -9.01
N ILE A 27 -28.17 18.60 -10.35
CA ILE A 27 -27.24 17.73 -11.09
C ILE A 27 -25.79 18.06 -10.72
N ALA A 28 -25.44 19.34 -10.59
CA ALA A 28 -24.10 19.75 -10.19
C ALA A 28 -23.76 19.27 -8.78
N ARG A 29 -24.69 19.41 -7.84
CA ARG A 29 -24.53 18.98 -6.44
C ARG A 29 -24.42 17.45 -6.32
N GLU A 30 -25.22 16.71 -7.08
CA GLU A 30 -25.15 15.25 -7.14
C GLU A 30 -23.83 14.76 -7.76
N ALA A 31 -23.36 15.40 -8.84
CA ALA A 31 -22.08 15.09 -9.46
C ALA A 31 -20.91 15.34 -8.50
N GLU A 32 -20.95 16.44 -7.74
CA GLU A 32 -19.94 16.77 -6.73
C GLU A 32 -19.95 15.76 -5.57
N ALA A 33 -21.13 15.39 -5.05
CA ALA A 33 -21.27 14.36 -4.03
C ALA A 33 -20.71 13.01 -4.50
N ARG A 34 -20.95 12.64 -5.76
CA ARG A 34 -20.45 11.40 -6.36
C ARG A 34 -18.92 11.41 -6.51
N LEU A 35 -18.34 12.55 -6.87
CA LEU A 35 -16.88 12.74 -6.91
C LEU A 35 -16.26 12.67 -5.51
N ALA A 36 -16.89 13.31 -4.52
CA ALA A 36 -16.45 13.25 -3.12
C ALA A 36 -16.47 11.81 -2.58
N ALA A 37 -17.54 11.04 -2.86
CA ALA A 37 -17.63 9.64 -2.49
C ALA A 37 -16.53 8.78 -3.13
N LYS A 38 -16.21 8.99 -4.41
CA LYS A 38 -15.09 8.31 -5.08
C LYS A 38 -13.74 8.64 -4.45
N ARG A 39 -13.52 9.91 -4.06
CA ARG A 39 -12.29 10.34 -3.38
C ARG A 39 -12.17 9.70 -2.00
N ALA A 40 -13.27 9.64 -1.23
CA ALA A 40 -13.31 8.98 0.07
C ALA A 40 -13.00 7.47 -0.05
N ALA A 41 -13.62 6.76 -0.99
CA ALA A 41 -13.34 5.35 -1.22
C ALA A 41 -11.88 5.08 -1.65
N ARG A 42 -11.29 5.97 -2.47
CA ARG A 42 -9.86 5.90 -2.81
C ARG A 42 -8.96 6.14 -1.61
N ALA A 43 -9.32 7.05 -0.70
CA ALA A 43 -8.56 7.30 0.53
C ALA A 43 -8.64 6.09 1.48
N GLU A 44 -9.83 5.52 1.68
CA GLU A 44 -10.02 4.32 2.49
C GLU A 44 -9.24 3.12 1.95
N ALA A 45 -9.24 2.91 0.64
CA ALA A 45 -8.44 1.85 0.00
C ALA A 45 -6.93 2.03 0.20
N ARG A 46 -6.45 3.29 0.25
CA ARG A 46 -5.04 3.58 0.56
C ARG A 46 -4.72 3.28 2.03
N ASP A 47 -5.59 3.66 2.94
CA ASP A 47 -5.42 3.39 4.38
C ASP A 47 -5.40 1.89 4.68
N ILE A 48 -6.30 1.13 4.06
CA ILE A 48 -6.32 -0.34 4.19
C ILE A 48 -4.98 -0.93 3.70
N ARG A 49 -4.50 -0.51 2.53
CA ARG A 49 -3.21 -0.96 1.99
C ARG A 49 -2.04 -0.61 2.90
N MET A 50 -2.04 0.59 3.50
CA MET A 50 -0.98 1.00 4.43
C MET A 50 -0.99 0.17 5.72
N ARG A 51 -2.16 -0.08 6.31
CA ARG A 51 -2.27 -0.95 7.50
C ARG A 51 -1.85 -2.40 7.22
N GLU A 52 -2.18 -2.92 6.04
CA GLU A 52 -1.74 -4.26 5.62
C GLU A 52 -0.21 -4.33 5.49
N LEU A 53 0.42 -3.31 4.89
CA LEU A 53 1.87 -3.20 4.78
C LEU A 53 2.55 -3.09 6.15
N GLU A 54 1.99 -2.29 7.07
CA GLU A 54 2.48 -2.20 8.45
C GLU A 54 2.33 -3.53 9.20
N ARG A 55 1.21 -4.24 9.03
CA ARG A 55 1.00 -5.57 9.63
C ARG A 55 2.03 -6.57 9.11
N GLN A 56 2.28 -6.58 7.80
CA GLN A 56 3.30 -7.44 7.20
C GLN A 56 4.71 -7.09 7.68
N GLN A 57 5.03 -5.81 7.92
CA GLN A 57 6.32 -5.43 8.51
C GLN A 57 6.45 -5.89 9.96
N LYS A 58 5.39 -5.75 10.77
CA LYS A 58 5.36 -6.22 12.18
C LYS A 58 5.41 -7.75 12.30
N GLU A 59 4.79 -8.48 11.36
CA GLU A 59 4.82 -9.94 11.34
C GLU A 59 6.15 -10.50 10.83
N LYS A 60 6.84 -9.80 9.90
CA LYS A 60 8.17 -10.20 9.38
C LYS A 60 9.32 -9.81 10.32
N HIS A 61 9.14 -8.77 11.12
CA HIS A 61 10.14 -8.28 12.06
C HIS A 61 9.51 -8.24 13.45
N GLY A 62 9.58 -9.36 14.18
CA GLY A 62 9.19 -9.42 15.59
C GLY A 62 10.10 -8.53 16.45
N LEU A 63 9.83 -7.22 16.45
CA LEU A 63 10.63 -6.22 17.14
C LEU A 63 9.76 -5.38 18.07
N VAL A 64 10.04 -5.57 19.36
CA VAL A 64 9.63 -4.74 20.48
C VAL A 64 10.27 -3.37 20.31
N ILE A 65 9.46 -2.31 20.31
CA ILE A 65 9.94 -0.94 20.42
C ILE A 65 10.35 -0.72 21.88
N ILE A 66 11.66 -0.69 22.14
CA ILE A 66 12.22 -0.13 23.37
C ILE A 66 12.47 1.36 23.09
N PRO A 67 11.79 2.30 23.77
CA PRO A 67 12.21 3.68 23.77
C PRO A 67 13.39 3.80 24.76
N GLU A 68 14.60 4.01 24.26
CA GLU A 68 15.72 4.48 25.10
C GLU A 68 15.84 5.99 24.96
N ASP A 69 15.39 6.67 26.01
CA ASP A 69 15.83 8.01 26.36
C ASP A 69 17.33 7.97 26.68
N THR A 70 18.14 8.77 25.98
CA THR A 70 19.38 9.31 26.54
C THR A 70 19.00 10.66 27.17
N PRO A 71 19.59 11.11 28.30
CA PRO A 71 21.01 11.44 28.32
C PRO A 71 21.70 11.38 29.71
N ASN A 72 22.98 11.76 29.71
CA ASN A 72 23.87 12.11 30.83
C ASN A 72 24.86 11.00 31.17
N GLY A 73 26.13 11.29 31.46
CA GLY A 73 26.81 12.56 31.64
C GLY A 73 28.23 12.25 32.07
N ASP A 74 29.18 13.00 31.53
CA ASP A 74 30.59 12.96 31.89
C ASP A 74 30.80 13.46 33.33
N VAL A 75 31.30 12.60 34.22
CA VAL A 75 31.85 13.02 35.51
C VAL A 75 32.98 12.07 35.93
N SER A 76 34.20 12.59 35.87
CA SER A 76 35.39 12.02 36.51
C SER A 76 35.28 12.10 38.03
N HIS A 77 35.65 11.04 38.78
CA HIS A 77 36.52 11.19 39.96
C HIS A 77 37.09 9.85 40.47
N GLU A 78 38.42 9.83 40.54
CA GLU A 78 39.35 9.19 41.46
C GLU A 78 39.03 7.88 42.21
N SER A 79 39.98 6.96 42.02
CA SER A 79 40.35 5.82 42.86
C SER A 79 40.52 6.15 44.35
N PRO A 80 40.49 5.11 45.20
CA PRO A 80 41.71 4.83 45.94
C PRO A 80 42.10 3.34 46.04
N THR A 81 43.42 3.14 45.89
CA THR A 81 44.28 2.13 46.52
C THR A 81 44.00 0.64 46.27
N SER A 82 44.70 0.06 45.30
CA SER A 82 45.04 -1.37 45.28
C SER A 82 46.54 -1.53 45.53
N GLY A 83 46.89 -2.30 46.56
CA GLY A 83 48.26 -2.66 46.89
C GLY A 83 48.94 -3.39 45.73
N ILE A 84 50.20 -3.06 45.46
CA ILE A 84 51.01 -3.68 44.41
C ILE A 84 51.30 -5.13 44.82
N THR A 85 50.52 -6.08 44.28
CA THR A 85 50.84 -7.51 44.33
C THR A 85 51.66 -7.88 43.11
N VAL A 86 52.89 -8.34 43.34
CA VAL A 86 53.77 -8.85 42.27
C VAL A 86 53.22 -10.20 41.80
N VAL A 87 52.84 -10.28 40.52
CA VAL A 87 52.39 -11.52 39.86
C VAL A 87 53.42 -11.94 38.81
N THR A 88 53.42 -13.22 38.41
CA THR A 88 54.26 -13.69 37.30
C THR A 88 53.80 -13.08 35.99
N GLN A 89 54.70 -13.04 34.99
CA GLN A 89 54.38 -12.49 33.67
C GLN A 89 53.21 -13.23 33.01
N GLU A 90 53.10 -14.56 33.17
CA GLU A 90 51.96 -15.30 32.62
C GLU A 90 50.65 -14.94 33.33
N ALA A 91 50.66 -14.80 34.65
CA ALA A 91 49.48 -14.43 35.43
C ALA A 91 49.01 -13.01 35.09
N ALA A 92 49.93 -12.07 34.86
CA ALA A 92 49.61 -10.72 34.40
C ALA A 92 48.89 -10.74 33.04
N GLN A 93 49.38 -11.55 32.10
CA GLN A 93 48.81 -11.65 30.76
C GLN A 93 47.41 -12.29 30.74
N VAL A 94 47.19 -13.33 31.54
CA VAL A 94 45.86 -13.96 31.68
C VAL A 94 44.86 -12.99 32.31
N LEU A 95 45.29 -12.23 33.32
CA LEU A 95 44.45 -11.17 33.88
C LEU A 95 44.16 -10.11 32.81
N GLU A 96 45.15 -9.68 32.03
CA GLU A 96 44.98 -8.77 30.88
C GLU A 96 43.87 -9.22 29.93
N SER A 97 43.85 -10.51 29.57
CA SER A 97 42.79 -11.07 28.71
C SER A 97 41.39 -11.08 29.32
N ALA A 98 41.25 -11.07 30.65
CA ALA A 98 39.95 -11.01 31.34
C ALA A 98 39.29 -9.61 31.29
N GLY A 99 39.94 -8.63 30.64
CA GLY A 99 39.49 -7.26 30.48
C GLY A 99 39.75 -6.37 31.70
N ASP A 100 39.24 -5.14 31.67
CA ASP A 100 39.45 -4.16 32.74
C ASP A 100 38.55 -4.40 33.97
N GLY A 101 39.07 -3.97 35.13
CA GLY A 101 38.40 -4.04 36.42
C GLY A 101 39.35 -4.40 37.57
N PRO A 102 38.89 -4.31 38.83
CA PRO A 102 39.65 -4.77 39.97
C PRO A 102 39.88 -6.29 39.91
N LEU A 103 40.92 -6.76 40.60
CA LEU A 103 41.42 -8.15 40.51
C LEU A 103 40.33 -9.19 40.79
N ASP A 104 39.44 -8.93 41.74
CA ASP A 104 38.30 -9.78 42.09
C ASP A 104 37.30 -9.94 40.95
N VAL A 105 37.04 -8.87 40.17
CA VAL A 105 36.18 -8.89 38.98
C VAL A 105 36.84 -9.70 37.87
N ARG A 106 38.14 -9.53 37.64
CA ARG A 106 38.89 -10.27 36.60
C ARG A 106 38.94 -11.77 36.92
N LEU A 107 39.19 -12.12 38.19
CA LEU A 107 39.18 -13.51 38.66
C LEU A 107 37.80 -14.16 38.55
N ARG A 108 36.73 -13.41 38.82
CA ARG A 108 35.35 -13.91 38.64
C ARG A 108 35.04 -14.20 37.18
N LYS A 109 35.37 -13.28 36.27
CA LYS A 109 35.19 -13.49 34.82
C LYS A 109 35.91 -14.76 34.33
N LEU A 110 37.17 -14.95 34.76
CA LEU A 110 37.93 -16.16 34.41
C LEU A 110 37.33 -17.45 35.01
N ALA A 111 36.74 -17.37 36.20
CA ALA A 111 36.04 -18.50 36.80
C ALA A 111 34.76 -18.84 36.02
N ASP A 112 33.98 -17.83 35.63
CA ASP A 112 32.76 -18.00 34.84
C ASP A 112 33.07 -18.60 33.45
N GLU A 113 34.12 -18.09 32.78
CA GLU A 113 34.60 -18.64 31.50
C GLU A 113 35.08 -20.10 31.62
N LYS A 114 35.80 -20.43 32.69
CA LYS A 114 36.20 -21.80 32.98
C LYS A 114 34.98 -22.71 33.15
N ASP A 115 33.97 -22.27 33.89
CA ASP A 115 32.77 -23.06 34.14
C ASP A 115 31.95 -23.24 32.86
N GLU A 116 31.87 -22.23 32.01
CA GLU A 116 31.26 -22.30 30.67
C GLU A 116 32.02 -23.28 29.76
N LEU A 117 33.35 -23.19 29.70
CA LEU A 117 34.17 -24.15 28.95
C LEU A 117 34.02 -25.58 29.48
N LEU A 118 33.93 -25.78 30.79
CA LEU A 118 33.66 -27.08 31.39
C LEU A 118 32.26 -27.62 31.04
N SER A 119 31.27 -26.74 30.90
CA SER A 119 29.93 -27.09 30.43
C SER A 119 29.97 -27.55 28.97
N GLN A 120 30.68 -26.80 28.11
CA GLN A 120 30.88 -27.17 26.70
C GLN A 120 31.62 -28.50 26.55
N ILE A 121 32.68 -28.75 27.32
CA ILE A 121 33.39 -30.03 27.33
C ILE A 121 32.46 -31.18 27.74
N ARG A 122 31.60 -30.98 28.75
CA ARG A 122 30.61 -32.00 29.15
C ARG A 122 29.61 -32.29 28.04
N LYS A 123 29.11 -31.25 27.36
CA LYS A 123 28.19 -31.39 26.22
C LYS A 123 28.85 -32.12 25.05
N LEU A 124 30.07 -31.74 24.67
CA LEU A 124 30.83 -32.40 23.61
C LEU A 124 31.13 -33.86 23.94
N LYS A 125 31.45 -34.19 25.20
CA LYS A 125 31.61 -35.59 25.64
C LYS A 125 30.31 -36.39 25.53
N MET A 126 29.17 -35.80 25.89
CA MET A 126 27.87 -36.45 25.68
C MET A 126 27.59 -36.69 24.21
N GLN A 127 27.80 -35.70 23.35
CA GLN A 127 27.61 -35.83 21.90
C GLN A 127 28.53 -36.89 21.30
N LEU A 128 29.79 -36.95 21.73
CA LEU A 128 30.73 -37.97 21.29
C LEU A 128 30.28 -39.37 21.73
N GLU A 129 29.80 -39.52 22.96
CA GLU A 129 29.31 -40.80 23.46
C GLU A 129 28.01 -41.22 22.75
N GLU A 130 27.11 -40.27 22.46
CA GLU A 130 25.92 -40.50 21.64
C GLU A 130 26.28 -40.98 20.22
N GLU A 131 27.26 -40.36 19.56
CA GLU A 131 27.75 -40.79 18.24
C GLU A 131 28.45 -42.16 18.29
N ARG A 132 29.23 -42.45 19.34
CA ARG A 132 29.81 -43.79 19.55
C ARG A 132 28.74 -44.86 19.76
N GLN A 133 27.67 -44.54 20.51
CA GLN A 133 26.54 -45.45 20.68
C GLN A 133 25.74 -45.66 19.40
N LYS A 134 25.55 -44.61 18.57
CA LYS A 134 24.94 -44.76 17.23
C LYS A 134 25.78 -45.67 16.34
N HIS A 135 27.10 -45.49 16.30
CA HIS A 135 27.99 -46.38 15.55
C HIS A 135 27.97 -47.82 16.06
N SER A 136 27.94 -48.04 17.38
CA SER A 136 27.84 -49.38 17.97
C SER A 136 26.51 -50.08 17.63
N LYS A 137 25.39 -49.35 17.58
CA LYS A 137 24.10 -49.91 17.13
C LYS A 137 24.10 -50.26 15.65
N ILE A 138 24.77 -49.46 14.82
CA ILE A 138 24.93 -49.73 13.39
C ILE A 138 25.78 -50.99 13.18
N ASP A 139 26.91 -51.15 13.89
CA ASP A 139 27.77 -52.35 13.81
C ASP A 139 27.08 -53.63 14.32
N SER A 140 26.22 -53.51 15.34
CA SER A 140 25.41 -54.63 15.85
C SER A 140 24.34 -55.08 14.85
N VAL A 141 23.79 -54.15 14.05
CA VAL A 141 22.81 -54.48 13.00
C VAL A 141 23.48 -55.21 11.82
N TYR A 142 24.74 -54.89 11.51
CA TYR A 142 25.49 -55.59 10.45
C TYR A 142 25.91 -57.02 10.84
N THR A 143 26.15 -57.29 12.12
CA THR A 143 26.59 -58.61 12.61
C THR A 143 25.44 -59.58 12.91
N GLU A 144 24.24 -59.09 13.22
CA GLU A 144 23.03 -59.92 13.37
C GLU A 144 22.33 -60.21 12.02
N GLY A 145 22.65 -59.44 10.98
CA GLY A 145 22.13 -59.60 9.61
C GLY A 145 22.60 -60.85 8.87
N GLU A 146 23.72 -61.47 9.26
CA GLU A 146 24.25 -62.68 8.61
C GLU A 146 23.46 -63.97 8.94
N ARG A 147 22.40 -63.91 9.76
CA ARG A 147 21.63 -65.11 10.17
C ARG A 147 20.17 -65.17 9.69
N MET A 148 19.66 -64.19 8.96
CA MET A 148 18.27 -64.21 8.44
C MET A 148 18.20 -63.85 6.95
N GLU A 149 18.74 -64.73 6.11
CA GLU A 149 19.08 -64.42 4.71
C GLU A 149 17.91 -64.56 3.69
N ASN A 150 16.63 -64.67 4.07
CA ASN A 150 15.57 -64.94 3.07
C ASN A 150 14.21 -64.23 3.24
N GLY A 151 14.04 -63.28 4.16
CA GLY A 151 12.72 -62.62 4.33
C GLY A 151 12.74 -61.14 4.76
N THR A 152 13.70 -60.74 5.59
CA THR A 152 13.83 -59.38 6.12
C THR A 152 14.45 -58.41 5.11
N ASP A 153 15.39 -58.88 4.29
CA ASP A 153 16.03 -58.07 3.25
C ASP A 153 15.05 -57.73 2.11
N LEU A 154 14.16 -58.66 1.76
CA LEU A 154 13.11 -58.44 0.76
C LEU A 154 12.12 -57.34 1.20
N HIS A 155 11.70 -57.33 2.46
CA HIS A 155 10.78 -56.33 3.00
C HIS A 155 11.41 -54.92 3.01
N PHE A 156 12.70 -54.82 3.35
CA PHE A 156 13.43 -53.56 3.31
C PHE A 156 13.59 -53.03 1.88
N ILE A 157 13.88 -53.90 0.92
CA ILE A 157 13.95 -53.56 -0.52
C ILE A 157 12.58 -53.10 -1.05
N GLU A 158 11.48 -53.75 -0.67
CA GLU A 158 10.12 -53.35 -1.03
C GLU A 158 9.77 -51.96 -0.47
N MET A 159 10.06 -51.73 0.82
CA MET A 159 9.85 -50.42 1.46
C MET A 159 10.67 -49.32 0.77
N GLN A 160 11.92 -49.60 0.43
CA GLN A 160 12.78 -48.66 -0.29
C GLN A 160 12.25 -48.36 -1.70
N ARG A 161 11.69 -49.36 -2.40
CA ARG A 161 11.03 -49.17 -3.70
C ARG A 161 9.78 -48.30 -3.58
N ASP A 162 8.96 -48.50 -2.57
CA ASP A 162 7.76 -47.70 -2.33
C ASP A 162 8.10 -46.25 -1.98
N VAL A 163 9.10 -46.03 -1.14
CA VAL A 163 9.63 -44.69 -0.84
C VAL A 163 10.14 -44.02 -2.12
N ASN A 164 10.91 -44.73 -2.94
CA ASN A 164 11.41 -44.22 -4.22
C ASN A 164 10.28 -43.92 -5.23
N ARG A 165 9.20 -44.71 -5.22
CA ARG A 165 7.99 -44.48 -6.02
C ARG A 165 7.30 -43.20 -5.60
N GLN A 166 7.08 -43.02 -4.30
CA GLN A 166 6.48 -41.80 -3.74
C GLN A 166 7.34 -40.57 -4.02
N ILE A 167 8.67 -40.67 -3.86
CA ILE A 167 9.60 -39.57 -4.21
C ILE A 167 9.43 -39.17 -5.68
N SER A 168 9.33 -40.15 -6.59
CA SER A 168 9.14 -39.89 -8.02
C SER A 168 7.79 -39.23 -8.31
N GLU A 169 6.71 -39.68 -7.65
CA GLU A 169 5.39 -39.06 -7.76
C GLU A 169 5.37 -37.61 -7.26
N TYR A 170 6.00 -37.33 -6.11
CA TYR A 170 6.10 -35.97 -5.59
C TYR A 170 6.97 -35.07 -6.44
N LYS A 171 8.09 -35.58 -7.00
CA LYS A 171 8.92 -34.85 -7.97
C LYS A 171 8.12 -34.47 -9.21
N PHE A 172 7.30 -35.38 -9.74
CA PHE A 172 6.45 -35.09 -10.89
C PHE A 172 5.40 -34.03 -10.56
N LYS A 173 4.72 -34.14 -9.41
CA LYS A 173 3.74 -33.15 -8.97
C LYS A 173 4.38 -31.77 -8.75
N LEU A 174 5.56 -31.73 -8.15
CA LEU A 174 6.32 -30.50 -7.96
C LEU A 174 6.66 -29.85 -9.30
N SER A 175 7.23 -30.62 -10.23
CA SER A 175 7.57 -30.11 -11.57
C SER A 175 6.34 -29.59 -12.32
N LYS A 176 5.19 -30.25 -12.19
CA LYS A 176 3.93 -29.78 -12.77
C LYS A 176 3.47 -28.46 -12.12
N ALA A 177 3.52 -28.37 -10.79
CA ALA A 177 3.16 -27.14 -10.07
C ALA A 177 4.09 -25.98 -10.41
N GLU A 178 5.39 -26.23 -10.57
CA GLU A 178 6.38 -25.24 -11.01
C GLU A 178 6.06 -24.71 -12.41
N GLN A 179 5.67 -25.57 -13.35
CA GLN A 179 5.26 -25.16 -14.68
C GLN A 179 3.96 -24.33 -14.68
N GLU A 180 2.97 -24.72 -13.87
CA GLU A 180 1.73 -23.98 -13.69
C GLU A 180 1.99 -22.60 -13.07
N MET A 181 2.88 -22.53 -12.07
CA MET A 181 3.31 -21.29 -11.43
C MET A 181 3.97 -20.33 -12.43
N ALA A 182 4.90 -20.82 -13.25
CA ALA A 182 5.53 -20.00 -14.30
C ALA A 182 4.51 -19.43 -15.31
N THR A 183 3.49 -20.21 -15.66
CA THR A 183 2.40 -19.77 -16.56
C THR A 183 1.56 -18.68 -15.90
N MET A 184 1.23 -18.86 -14.62
CA MET A 184 0.46 -17.89 -13.85
C MET A 184 1.23 -16.58 -13.65
N GLU A 185 2.54 -16.63 -13.40
CA GLU A 185 3.40 -15.45 -13.32
C GLU A 185 3.40 -14.64 -14.62
N GLN A 186 3.48 -15.31 -15.78
CA GLN A 186 3.39 -14.63 -17.07
C GLN A 186 2.02 -13.94 -17.26
N ASN A 187 0.93 -14.60 -16.81
CA ASN A 187 -0.40 -14.00 -16.84
C ASN A 187 -0.51 -12.78 -15.93
N VAL A 188 0.04 -12.83 -14.71
CA VAL A 188 0.10 -11.71 -13.78
C VAL A 188 0.84 -10.54 -14.43
N ASN A 189 2.04 -10.76 -14.97
CA ASN A 189 2.82 -9.71 -15.65
C ASN A 189 2.02 -9.05 -16.79
N ARG A 190 1.28 -9.82 -17.59
CA ARG A 190 0.43 -9.29 -18.65
C ARG A 190 -0.72 -8.44 -18.11
N LEU A 191 -1.39 -8.92 -17.06
CA LEU A 191 -2.51 -8.22 -16.42
C LEU A 191 -2.05 -6.93 -15.74
N GLU A 192 -0.91 -6.93 -15.07
CA GLU A 192 -0.29 -5.74 -14.48
C GLU A 192 -0.01 -4.66 -15.55
N GLY A 193 0.51 -5.08 -16.71
CA GLY A 193 0.67 -4.19 -17.86
C GLY A 193 -0.64 -3.60 -18.37
N GLN A 194 -1.73 -4.39 -18.38
CA GLN A 194 -3.06 -3.89 -18.74
C GLN A 194 -3.60 -2.88 -17.72
N VAL A 195 -3.48 -3.19 -16.43
CA VAL A 195 -3.89 -2.31 -15.33
C VAL A 195 -3.15 -0.97 -15.40
N SER A 196 -1.84 -1.00 -15.65
CA SER A 196 -1.02 0.22 -15.82
C SER A 196 -1.55 1.09 -16.96
N ARG A 197 -1.85 0.49 -18.13
CA ARG A 197 -2.41 1.23 -19.28
C ARG A 197 -3.79 1.81 -19.00
N TYR A 198 -4.69 1.03 -18.40
CA TYR A 198 -6.03 1.51 -18.07
C TYR A 198 -6.01 2.61 -17.02
N LYS A 199 -5.10 2.54 -16.05
CA LYS A 199 -4.89 3.61 -15.08
C LYS A 199 -4.48 4.91 -15.77
N SER A 200 -3.45 4.87 -16.62
CA SER A 200 -3.01 6.06 -17.37
C SER A 200 -4.11 6.63 -18.28
N SER A 201 -4.89 5.76 -18.92
CA SER A 201 -6.02 6.19 -19.75
C SER A 201 -7.13 6.84 -18.92
N ALA A 202 -7.44 6.30 -17.74
CA ALA A 202 -8.44 6.86 -16.83
C ALA A 202 -7.98 8.22 -16.26
N ASP A 203 -6.71 8.33 -15.85
CA ASP A 203 -6.13 9.57 -15.35
C ASP A 203 -6.14 10.66 -16.44
N ASN A 204 -5.89 10.29 -17.71
CA ASN A 204 -5.99 11.22 -18.83
C ASN A 204 -7.43 11.66 -19.12
N ALA A 205 -8.39 10.71 -19.05
CA ALA A 205 -9.80 11.03 -19.24
C ALA A 205 -10.33 11.97 -18.13
N GLU A 206 -9.92 11.76 -16.88
CA GLU A 206 -10.27 12.63 -15.74
C GLU A 206 -9.77 14.07 -15.98
N LYS A 207 -8.54 14.24 -16.48
CA LYS A 207 -8.00 15.57 -16.84
C LYS A 207 -8.81 16.25 -17.93
N ILE A 208 -9.12 15.54 -19.02
CA ILE A 208 -9.90 16.09 -20.13
C ILE A 208 -11.32 16.47 -19.66
N GLU A 209 -11.94 15.66 -18.80
CA GLU A 209 -13.26 15.95 -18.24
C GLU A 209 -13.24 17.27 -17.43
N ASP A 210 -12.21 17.49 -16.61
CA ASP A 210 -12.06 18.71 -15.82
C ASP A 210 -11.83 19.94 -16.71
N GLU A 211 -11.04 19.82 -17.77
CA GLU A 211 -10.85 20.88 -18.78
C GLU A 211 -12.17 21.25 -19.47
N LEU A 212 -12.94 20.25 -19.93
CA LEU A 212 -14.24 20.47 -20.56
C LEU A 212 -15.26 21.09 -19.60
N LYS A 213 -15.23 20.73 -18.31
CA LYS A 213 -16.06 21.38 -17.28
C LYS A 213 -15.67 22.85 -17.10
N ALA A 214 -14.38 23.17 -17.09
CA ALA A 214 -13.91 24.55 -16.98
C ALA A 214 -14.33 25.38 -18.21
N GLU A 215 -14.17 24.82 -19.41
CA GLU A 215 -14.59 25.47 -20.67
C GLU A 215 -16.10 25.67 -20.73
N LYS A 216 -16.90 24.66 -20.35
CA LYS A 216 -18.36 24.79 -20.24
C LYS A 216 -18.76 25.95 -19.33
N ARG A 217 -18.15 26.07 -18.15
CA ARG A 217 -18.42 27.18 -17.20
C ARG A 217 -17.99 28.53 -17.76
N LYS A 218 -16.93 28.59 -18.56
CA LYS A 218 -16.49 29.82 -19.23
C LYS A 218 -17.52 30.24 -20.29
N LEU A 219 -17.88 29.33 -21.20
CA LEU A 219 -18.87 29.58 -22.25
C LEU A 219 -20.25 29.92 -21.69
N GLN A 220 -20.68 29.29 -20.59
CA GLN A 220 -21.94 29.65 -19.91
C GLN A 220 -21.93 31.08 -19.37
N ARG A 221 -20.80 31.55 -18.81
CA ARG A 221 -20.67 32.93 -18.35
C ARG A 221 -20.67 33.91 -19.53
N GLU A 222 -19.95 33.60 -20.59
CA GLU A 222 -19.93 34.42 -21.81
C GLU A 222 -21.31 34.52 -22.46
N LEU A 223 -22.05 33.41 -22.53
CA LEU A 223 -23.42 33.38 -23.02
C LEU A 223 -24.33 34.29 -22.19
N ARG A 224 -24.25 34.21 -20.86
CA ARG A 224 -25.04 35.08 -19.98
C ARG A 224 -24.75 36.56 -20.22
N THR A 225 -23.47 36.94 -20.27
CA THR A 225 -23.06 38.32 -20.56
C THR A 225 -23.55 38.78 -21.94
N ALA A 226 -23.51 37.91 -22.96
CA ALA A 226 -24.01 38.23 -24.29
C ALA A 226 -25.54 38.43 -24.31
N LEU A 227 -26.29 37.59 -23.57
CA LEU A 227 -27.74 37.73 -23.43
C LEU A 227 -28.11 39.03 -22.71
N ASP A 228 -27.46 39.35 -21.60
CA ASP A 228 -27.65 40.62 -20.89
C ASP A 228 -27.41 41.81 -21.85
N LYS A 229 -26.39 41.71 -22.72
CA LYS A 229 -26.10 42.76 -23.71
C LYS A 229 -27.17 42.86 -24.80
N ILE A 230 -27.73 41.74 -25.24
CA ILE A 230 -28.84 41.73 -26.20
C ILE A 230 -30.06 42.42 -25.58
N GLU A 231 -30.42 42.11 -24.34
CA GLU A 231 -31.55 42.75 -23.65
C GLU A 231 -31.38 44.27 -23.55
N GLU A 232 -30.18 44.75 -23.20
CA GLU A 232 -29.87 46.20 -23.21
C GLU A 232 -30.06 46.83 -24.60
N MET A 233 -29.53 46.17 -25.64
CA MET A 233 -29.62 46.67 -27.01
C MET A 233 -31.06 46.64 -27.53
N GLU A 234 -31.86 45.64 -27.16
CA GLU A 234 -33.29 45.57 -27.49
C GLU A 234 -34.07 46.69 -26.81
N MET A 235 -33.80 47.00 -25.54
CA MET A 235 -34.41 48.15 -24.86
C MET A 235 -34.07 49.46 -25.55
N THR A 236 -32.79 49.72 -25.85
CA THR A 236 -32.37 50.95 -26.55
C THR A 236 -32.98 51.06 -27.94
N ASN A 237 -33.02 49.96 -28.69
CA ASN A 237 -33.65 49.92 -30.01
C ASN A 237 -35.15 50.22 -29.94
N ASN A 238 -35.87 49.63 -28.98
CA ASN A 238 -37.28 49.92 -28.74
C ASN A 238 -37.53 51.41 -28.45
N HIS A 239 -36.64 52.07 -27.69
CA HIS A 239 -36.74 53.50 -27.45
C HIS A 239 -36.51 54.33 -28.73
N LEU A 240 -35.53 53.95 -29.55
CA LEU A 240 -35.26 54.61 -30.83
C LEU A 240 -36.40 54.45 -31.83
N ILE A 241 -36.98 53.25 -31.93
CA ILE A 241 -38.16 52.97 -32.77
C ILE A 241 -39.32 53.89 -32.37
N LYS A 242 -39.68 53.96 -31.08
CA LYS A 242 -40.74 54.85 -30.59
C LYS A 242 -40.48 56.32 -30.92
N ARG A 243 -39.22 56.78 -30.83
CA ARG A 243 -38.84 58.15 -31.18
C ARG A 243 -38.97 58.40 -32.70
N LEU A 244 -38.55 57.44 -33.52
CA LEU A 244 -38.70 57.51 -34.97
C LEU A 244 -40.18 57.53 -35.40
N GLU A 245 -41.02 56.70 -34.78
CA GLU A 245 -42.47 56.69 -35.03
C GLU A 245 -43.10 58.05 -34.72
N LYS A 246 -42.75 58.66 -33.59
CA LYS A 246 -43.20 60.03 -33.25
C LYS A 246 -42.77 61.05 -34.30
N MET A 247 -41.51 61.02 -34.75
CA MET A 247 -41.04 61.95 -35.78
C MET A 247 -41.76 61.74 -37.13
N LYS A 248 -42.01 60.48 -37.51
CA LYS A 248 -42.80 60.15 -38.71
C LYS A 248 -44.23 60.68 -38.61
N ALA A 249 -44.89 60.49 -37.46
CA ALA A 249 -46.24 61.00 -37.22
C ALA A 249 -46.29 62.53 -37.30
N ASN A 250 -45.34 63.24 -36.67
CA ASN A 250 -45.26 64.70 -36.74
C ASN A 250 -45.03 65.20 -38.18
N ARG A 251 -44.14 64.55 -38.94
CA ARG A 251 -43.92 64.88 -40.35
C ARG A 251 -45.19 64.70 -41.18
N ASN A 252 -45.90 63.59 -41.00
CA ASN A 252 -47.13 63.32 -41.74
C ASN A 252 -48.24 64.35 -41.39
N ALA A 253 -48.35 64.73 -40.10
CA ALA A 253 -49.30 65.76 -39.68
C ALA A 253 -49.00 67.12 -40.33
N LEU A 254 -47.72 67.53 -40.37
CA LEU A 254 -47.28 68.75 -41.06
C LEU A 254 -47.57 68.72 -42.57
N LEU A 255 -47.33 67.58 -43.22
CA LEU A 255 -47.63 67.40 -44.64
C LEU A 255 -49.14 67.42 -44.94
N SER A 256 -49.99 66.97 -44.02
CA SER A 256 -51.45 67.01 -44.18
C SER A 256 -52.08 68.40 -44.03
N GLN A 257 -51.30 69.39 -43.55
CA GLN A 257 -51.74 70.78 -43.38
C GLN A 257 -51.31 71.69 -44.55
N GLN A 258 -50.55 71.18 -45.52
CA GLN A 258 -50.18 71.86 -46.77
C GLN A 258 -51.08 71.39 -47.91
#